data_AF-A0A5P8LUX2-F1
#
_entry.id   AF-A0A5P8LUX2-F1
#
_cell.length_a   1.000
_cell.length_b   1.000
_cell.length_c   1.000
_cell.angle_alpha   90.00
_cell.angle_beta   90.00
_cell.angle_gamma   90.00
#
_symmetry.space_group_name_H-M   'P 1'
#
loop_
_entity.id
_entity.type
_entity.pdbx_description
1 polymer ?
#
loop_
_entity_poly.entity_id
_entity_poly.type
_entity_poly.pdbx_seq_one_letter_code
_entity_poly.pdbx_strand_id
1 'polypeptide(L)'
;MYGKIDIEDALFGTIFAASAFVTNGIATINILGNDLGAAVWTGQGTEITFAFLLTLVSLFGAYATNRVNRSSGKSYEIDTDLANIARGEAPIETYLAVGTALLVLVTGLNILGAQEVIAGTAAFGLVVVAVEASGYYVISYMG
;
A
#
# COMPACT_ATOMS: atom_id res chain seq x y z
N MET A 1 -8.82 22.96 0.83
CA MET A 1 -9.58 22.41 -0.31
C MET A 1 -9.41 20.91 -0.23
N TYR A 2 -10.48 20.14 0.01
CA TYR A 2 -10.44 18.68 -0.19
C TYR A 2 -9.99 18.45 -1.64
N GLY A 3 -8.86 17.74 -1.80
CA GLY A 3 -8.22 17.51 -3.08
C GLY A 3 -9.25 16.99 -4.09
N LYS A 4 -9.28 17.59 -5.28
CA LYS A 4 -10.03 17.00 -6.38
C LYS A 4 -9.50 15.59 -6.55
N ILE A 5 -10.39 14.60 -6.65
CA ILE A 5 -9.98 13.27 -7.08
C ILE A 5 -9.44 13.45 -8.49
N ASP A 6 -8.12 13.49 -8.61
CA ASP A 6 -7.45 13.53 -9.90
C ASP A 6 -7.49 12.11 -10.48
N ILE A 7 -7.47 11.99 -11.82
CA ILE A 7 -7.68 10.70 -12.50
C ILE A 7 -6.60 9.68 -12.10
N GLU A 8 -5.41 10.17 -11.77
CA GLU A 8 -4.28 9.42 -11.24
C GLU A 8 -4.64 8.76 -9.90
N ASP A 9 -5.27 9.46 -8.97
CA ASP A 9 -5.63 8.92 -7.66
C ASP A 9 -6.71 7.85 -7.76
N ALA A 10 -7.69 8.06 -8.65
CA ALA A 10 -8.73 7.06 -8.94
C ALA A 10 -8.14 5.80 -9.60
N LEU A 11 -7.16 5.98 -10.50
CA LEU A 11 -6.49 4.88 -11.18
C LEU A 11 -5.60 4.10 -10.22
N PHE A 12 -4.70 4.76 -9.48
CA PHE A 12 -3.82 4.12 -8.51
C PHE A 12 -4.61 3.50 -7.36
N GLY A 13 -5.70 4.11 -6.90
CA GLY A 13 -6.56 3.53 -5.87
C GLY A 13 -7.23 2.24 -6.32
N THR A 14 -7.69 2.19 -7.58
CA THR A 14 -8.30 0.99 -8.16
C THR A 14 -7.26 -0.12 -8.35
N ILE A 15 -6.08 0.22 -8.88
CA ILE A 15 -4.97 -0.74 -9.05
C ILE A 15 -4.52 -1.26 -7.69
N PHE A 16 -4.37 -0.39 -6.69
CA PHE A 16 -4.00 -0.74 -5.33
C PHE A 16 -5.01 -1.72 -4.73
N ALA A 17 -6.31 -1.41 -4.79
CA ALA A 17 -7.34 -2.31 -4.26
C ALA A 17 -7.28 -3.67 -4.97
N ALA A 18 -7.33 -3.70 -6.30
CA ALA A 18 -7.33 -4.96 -7.07
C ALA A 18 -6.09 -5.81 -6.78
N SER A 19 -4.90 -5.20 -6.70
CA SER A 19 -3.66 -5.90 -6.35
C SER A 19 -3.62 -6.36 -4.90
N ALA A 20 -4.11 -5.57 -3.94
CA ALA A 20 -4.22 -5.95 -2.54
C ALA A 20 -5.16 -7.16 -2.34
N PHE A 21 -6.27 -7.23 -3.08
CA PHE A 21 -7.15 -8.40 -3.09
C PHE A 21 -6.43 -9.68 -3.54
N VAL A 22 -5.52 -9.58 -4.50
CA VAL A 22 -4.71 -10.72 -4.97
C VAL A 22 -3.60 -11.07 -3.99
N THR A 23 -2.83 -10.07 -3.53
CA THR A 23 -1.74 -10.26 -2.57
C THR A 23 -2.21 -10.92 -1.27
N ASN A 24 -3.40 -10.53 -0.77
CA ASN A 24 -3.98 -11.09 0.45
C ASN A 24 -4.77 -12.40 0.22
N GLY A 25 -4.70 -13.00 -0.98
CA GLY A 25 -5.31 -14.30 -1.29
C GLY A 25 -6.84 -14.30 -1.34
N ILE A 26 -7.47 -13.13 -1.50
CA ILE A 26 -8.94 -12.99 -1.56
C ILE A 26 -9.48 -13.18 -2.98
N ALA A 27 -8.71 -12.78 -3.99
CA ALA A 27 -9.10 -12.91 -5.38
C ALA A 27 -7.96 -13.45 -6.25
N THR A 28 -8.32 -14.07 -7.37
CA THR A 28 -7.40 -14.39 -8.45
C THR A 28 -7.79 -13.55 -9.66
N ILE A 29 -6.86 -12.72 -10.15
CA ILE A 29 -7.11 -11.80 -11.26
C ILE A 29 -6.11 -12.10 -12.37
N ASN A 30 -6.62 -12.30 -13.58
CA ASN A 30 -5.83 -12.53 -14.78
C ASN A 30 -5.89 -11.31 -15.70
N ILE A 31 -4.74 -10.78 -16.12
CA ILE A 31 -4.62 -9.69 -17.09
C ILE A 31 -3.95 -10.22 -18.35
N LEU A 32 -4.67 -10.18 -19.48
CA LEU A 32 -4.14 -10.62 -20.78
C LEU A 32 -3.54 -12.03 -20.75
N GLY A 33 -4.13 -12.93 -19.95
CA GLY A 33 -3.67 -14.30 -19.76
C GLY A 33 -2.57 -14.50 -18.71
N ASN A 34 -2.14 -13.44 -18.01
CA ASN A 34 -1.15 -13.52 -16.93
C ASN A 34 -1.82 -13.39 -15.58
N ASP A 35 -1.57 -14.35 -14.69
CA ASP A 35 -2.04 -14.29 -13.31
C ASP A 35 -1.24 -13.27 -12.51
N LEU A 36 -1.93 -12.31 -11.90
CA LEU A 36 -1.33 -11.31 -11.02
C LEU A 36 -0.71 -11.94 -9.77
N GLY A 37 -1.25 -13.07 -9.31
CA GLY A 37 -0.73 -13.82 -8.16
C GLY A 37 0.52 -14.64 -8.48
N ALA A 38 0.90 -14.76 -9.77
CA ALA A 38 2.10 -15.49 -10.14
C ALA A 38 3.38 -14.76 -9.70
N ALA A 39 4.34 -15.53 -9.19
CA ALA A 39 5.66 -15.04 -8.84
C ALA A 39 6.40 -14.57 -10.11
N VAL A 40 6.84 -13.31 -10.11
CA VAL A 40 7.77 -12.77 -11.11
C VAL A 40 9.22 -13.00 -10.72
N TRP A 41 9.47 -13.18 -9.42
CA TRP A 41 10.76 -13.55 -8.89
C TRP A 41 10.57 -14.39 -7.63
N THR A 42 11.43 -15.40 -7.48
CA THR A 42 11.46 -16.24 -6.29
C THR A 42 12.90 -16.33 -5.80
N GLY A 43 13.13 -16.11 -4.51
CA GLY A 43 14.44 -16.22 -3.91
C GLY A 43 14.37 -16.39 -2.40
N GLN A 44 15.23 -17.26 -1.86
CA GLN A 44 15.32 -17.56 -0.41
C GLN A 44 13.97 -17.93 0.25
N GLY A 45 13.03 -18.51 -0.49
CA GLY A 45 11.70 -18.86 0.02
C GLY A 45 10.68 -17.72 0.00
N THR A 46 11.04 -16.55 -0.53
CA THR A 46 10.14 -15.42 -0.77
C THR A 46 9.75 -15.35 -2.23
N GLU A 47 8.47 -15.15 -2.50
CA GLU A 47 7.91 -14.93 -3.82
C GLU A 47 7.51 -13.46 -3.97
N ILE A 48 8.06 -12.78 -4.98
CA ILE A 48 7.64 -11.45 -5.39
C ILE A 48 6.63 -11.66 -6.52
N THR A 49 5.38 -11.31 -6.27
CA THR A 49 4.29 -11.44 -7.26
C THR A 49 4.10 -10.14 -8.04
N PHE A 50 3.46 -10.24 -9.21
CA PHE A 50 3.12 -9.04 -9.98
C PHE A 50 2.09 -8.16 -9.24
N ALA A 51 1.14 -8.78 -8.53
CA ALA A 51 0.22 -8.10 -7.62
C ALA A 51 0.96 -7.27 -6.57
N PHE A 52 1.94 -7.86 -5.88
CA PHE A 52 2.72 -7.16 -4.86
C PHE A 52 3.42 -5.90 -5.44
N LEU A 53 4.04 -6.03 -6.62
CA LEU A 53 4.68 -4.89 -7.28
C LEU A 53 3.68 -3.79 -7.64
N LEU A 54 2.47 -4.13 -8.09
CA LEU A 54 1.43 -3.14 -8.39
C LEU A 54 0.92 -2.43 -7.13
N THR A 55 0.79 -3.14 -6.00
CA THR A 55 0.50 -2.50 -4.70
C THR A 55 1.58 -1.48 -4.33
N LEU A 56 2.87 -1.84 -4.47
CA LEU A 56 3.99 -0.93 -4.18
C LEU A 56 4.02 0.28 -5.12
N VAL A 57 3.86 0.06 -6.42
CA VAL A 57 3.82 1.15 -7.41
C VAL A 57 2.65 2.08 -7.14
N SER A 58 1.48 1.56 -6.75
CA SER A 58 0.32 2.39 -6.44
C SER A 58 0.52 3.20 -5.16
N LEU A 59 1.11 2.61 -4.11
CA LEU A 59 1.47 3.34 -2.88
C LEU A 59 2.50 4.44 -3.14
N PHE A 60 3.55 4.12 -3.89
CA PHE A 60 4.59 5.10 -4.23
C PHE A 60 4.04 6.19 -5.14
N GLY A 61 3.21 5.82 -6.11
CA GLY A 61 2.51 6.73 -7.01
C GLY A 61 1.64 7.71 -6.22
N ALA A 62 0.78 7.22 -5.34
CA ALA A 62 -0.07 8.04 -4.47
C ALA A 62 0.75 8.97 -3.58
N TYR A 63 1.83 8.47 -2.99
CA TYR A 63 2.73 9.29 -2.18
C TYR A 63 3.41 10.40 -3.01
N ALA A 64 3.88 10.08 -4.22
CA ALA A 64 4.54 11.01 -5.11
C ALA A 64 3.58 12.08 -5.63
N THR A 65 2.36 11.71 -6.07
CA THR A 65 1.35 12.64 -6.59
C THR A 65 0.95 13.67 -5.53
N ASN A 66 0.75 13.24 -4.27
CA ASN A 66 0.44 14.16 -3.18
C ASN A 66 1.57 15.13 -2.86
N ARG A 67 2.82 14.66 -2.91
CA ARG A 67 3.99 15.50 -2.63
C ARG A 67 4.28 16.51 -3.73
N VAL A 68 4.10 16.13 -4.99
CA VAL A 68 4.22 17.06 -6.12
C VAL A 68 3.15 18.16 -6.03
N ASN A 69 1.91 17.81 -5.66
CA ASN A 69 0.83 18.78 -5.46
C ASN A 69 1.04 19.69 -4.23
N ARG A 70 1.70 19.22 -3.15
CA ARG A 70 2.04 20.03 -1.97
C ARG A 70 3.24 20.96 -2.15
N SER A 71 4.12 20.69 -3.13
CA SER A 71 5.31 21.52 -3.40
C SER A 71 5.00 22.97 -3.81
N SER A 72 3.72 23.33 -3.99
CA SER A 72 3.26 24.70 -4.21
C SER A 72 3.22 25.58 -2.94
N GLY A 73 3.55 25.08 -1.73
CA GLY A 73 3.44 25.98 -0.57
C GLY A 73 4.03 25.59 0.79
N LYS A 74 4.60 24.39 1.00
CA LYS A 74 5.26 24.08 2.28
C LYS A 74 6.50 23.22 2.07
N SER A 75 7.66 23.77 2.47
CA SER A 75 8.89 23.01 2.70
C SER A 75 8.62 22.02 3.82
N TYR A 76 8.68 20.72 3.56
CA TYR A 76 8.61 19.69 4.59
C TYR A 76 10.00 19.10 4.81
N GLU A 77 10.47 19.20 6.05
CA GLU A 77 11.72 18.61 6.53
C GLU A 77 11.46 17.15 6.89
N ILE A 78 11.89 16.24 6.03
CA ILE A 78 11.80 14.78 6.23
C ILE A 78 12.45 14.36 7.57
N ASP A 79 13.49 15.08 7.99
CA ASP A 79 14.19 14.83 9.26
C ASP A 79 13.31 15.08 10.51
N THR A 80 12.38 16.03 10.42
CA THR A 80 11.50 16.39 11.54
C THR A 80 10.39 15.36 11.73
N ASP A 81 9.87 14.79 10.66
CA ASP A 81 8.84 13.73 10.72
C ASP A 81 9.40 12.42 11.28
N LEU A 82 10.60 11.99 10.87
CA LEU A 82 11.26 10.80 11.42
C LEU A 82 11.56 10.95 12.92
N ALA A 83 12.03 12.13 13.33
CA ALA A 83 12.27 12.45 14.73
C ALA A 83 10.97 12.44 15.56
N ASN A 84 9.88 12.97 15.01
CA ASN A 84 8.57 12.99 15.67
C ASN A 84 7.95 11.59 15.77
N ILE A 85 8.10 10.75 14.74
CA ILE A 85 7.68 9.34 14.78
C ILE A 85 8.41 8.61 15.92
N ALA A 86 9.73 8.79 16.01
CA ALA A 86 10.56 8.17 17.03
C ALA A 86 10.22 8.65 18.46
N ARG A 87 9.70 9.88 18.59
CA ARG A 87 9.28 10.47 19.87
C ARG A 87 7.83 10.16 20.26
N GLY A 88 7.02 9.55 19.41
CA GLY A 88 5.60 9.34 19.69
C GLY A 88 4.72 10.56 19.40
N GLU A 89 5.29 11.63 18.82
CA GLU A 89 4.64 12.94 18.64
C GLU A 89 4.16 13.17 17.20
N ALA A 90 4.33 12.16 16.32
CA ALA A 90 3.84 12.26 14.96
C ALA A 90 2.30 12.24 14.91
N PRO A 91 1.69 12.90 13.92
CA PRO A 91 0.25 12.83 13.71
C PRO A 91 -0.18 11.38 13.40
N ILE A 92 -1.42 11.03 13.76
CA ILE A 92 -1.92 9.65 13.64
C ILE A 92 -1.91 9.15 12.20
N GLU A 93 -2.07 10.07 11.25
CA GLU A 93 -1.97 9.86 9.81
C GLU A 93 -0.59 9.31 9.40
N THR A 94 0.49 9.81 10.02
CA THR A 94 1.85 9.33 9.75
C THR A 94 2.03 7.90 10.23
N TYR A 95 1.49 7.55 11.40
CA TYR A 95 1.50 6.17 11.90
C TYR A 95 0.69 5.23 11.02
N LEU A 96 -0.47 5.69 10.51
CA LEU A 96 -1.29 4.92 9.57
C LEU A 96 -0.57 4.70 8.24
N ALA A 97 0.07 5.72 7.68
CA ALA A 97 0.83 5.61 6.44
C ALA A 97 2.02 4.63 6.57
N VAL A 98 2.81 4.75 7.64
CA VAL A 98 3.93 3.84 7.91
C VAL A 98 3.42 2.43 8.21
N GLY A 99 2.37 2.30 9.01
CA GLY A 99 1.74 1.01 9.32
C GLY A 99 1.24 0.29 8.07
N THR A 100 0.62 1.01 7.14
CA THR A 100 0.15 0.44 5.86
C THR A 100 1.30 0.06 4.95
N ALA A 101 2.36 0.87 4.84
CA ALA A 101 3.54 0.50 4.09
C ALA A 101 4.19 -0.78 4.66
N LEU A 102 4.31 -0.87 5.98
CA LEU A 102 4.82 -2.07 6.67
C LEU A 102 3.91 -3.27 6.45
N LEU A 103 2.59 -3.10 6.57
CA LEU A 103 1.62 -4.16 6.35
C LEU A 103 1.76 -4.73 4.94
N VAL A 104 1.72 -3.88 3.90
CA VAL A 104 1.88 -4.32 2.49
C VAL A 104 3.20 -5.02 2.24
N LEU A 105 4.30 -4.58 2.88
CA LEU A 105 5.59 -5.25 2.77
C LEU A 105 5.60 -6.62 3.47
N VAL A 106 5.05 -6.70 4.68
CA VAL A 106 4.98 -7.94 5.45
C VAL A 106 4.08 -8.96 4.77
N THR A 107 2.92 -8.55 4.28
CA THR A 107 1.97 -9.42 3.56
C THR A 107 2.54 -9.85 2.20
N GLY A 108 3.00 -8.89 1.40
CA GLY A 108 3.44 -9.14 0.03
C GLY A 108 4.76 -9.89 -0.11
N LEU A 109 5.67 -9.76 0.86
CA LEU A 109 6.90 -10.57 0.94
C LEU A 109 6.73 -11.83 1.80
N ASN A 110 5.51 -12.08 2.28
CA ASN A 110 5.19 -13.17 3.17
C ASN A 110 6.15 -13.31 4.37
N ILE A 111 6.46 -12.18 5.01
CA ILE A 111 7.40 -12.14 6.14
C ILE A 111 6.77 -12.89 7.31
N LEU A 112 7.51 -13.87 7.86
CA LEU A 112 7.06 -14.72 8.97
C LEU A 112 5.76 -15.51 8.68
N GLY A 113 5.43 -15.76 7.42
CA GLY A 113 4.21 -16.47 7.04
C GLY A 113 2.94 -15.64 7.18
N ALA A 114 3.07 -14.30 7.14
CA ALA A 114 1.93 -13.40 7.30
C ALA A 114 0.87 -13.62 6.21
N GLN A 115 1.29 -13.93 4.99
CA GLN A 115 0.36 -14.14 3.88
C GLN A 115 -0.51 -15.37 4.13
N GLU A 116 0.03 -16.48 4.63
CA GLU A 116 -0.76 -17.69 4.91
C GLU A 116 -1.75 -17.45 6.05
N VAL A 117 -1.37 -16.68 7.06
CA VAL A 117 -2.28 -16.31 8.15
C VAL A 117 -3.44 -15.46 7.61
N ILE A 118 -3.13 -14.50 6.73
CA ILE A 118 -4.09 -13.56 6.16
C ILE A 118 -5.03 -14.24 5.18
N ALA A 119 -4.48 -15.03 4.26
CA ALA A 119 -5.25 -15.83 3.30
C ALA A 119 -5.97 -17.02 3.97
N GLY A 120 -5.64 -17.34 5.22
CA GLY A 120 -6.22 -18.47 5.96
C GLY A 120 -7.74 -18.38 6.12
N THR A 121 -8.31 -17.16 6.12
CA THR A 121 -9.76 -16.97 5.97
C THR A 121 -10.08 -15.74 5.13
N ALA A 122 -11.13 -15.81 4.32
CA ALA A 122 -11.58 -14.69 3.51
C ALA A 122 -11.95 -13.46 4.38
N ALA A 123 -12.52 -13.69 5.57
CA ALA A 123 -12.87 -12.61 6.48
C ALA A 123 -11.63 -11.84 6.98
N PHE A 124 -10.56 -12.55 7.33
CA PHE A 124 -9.35 -11.93 7.83
C PHE A 124 -8.60 -11.18 6.72
N GLY A 125 -8.47 -11.77 5.52
CA GLY A 125 -7.91 -11.05 4.38
C GLY A 125 -8.75 -9.83 3.94
N LEU A 126 -10.08 -9.88 4.04
CA LEU A 126 -10.92 -8.69 3.80
C LEU A 126 -10.67 -7.56 4.81
N VAL A 127 -10.48 -7.90 6.09
CA VAL A 127 -10.13 -6.92 7.12
C VAL A 127 -8.78 -6.28 6.81
N VAL A 128 -7.78 -7.07 6.41
CA VAL A 128 -6.46 -6.56 6.02
C VAL A 128 -6.58 -5.62 4.81
N VAL A 129 -7.30 -6.03 3.76
CA VAL A 129 -7.54 -5.18 2.59
C VAL A 129 -8.25 -3.87 2.98
N ALA A 130 -9.20 -3.90 3.91
CA ALA A 130 -9.86 -2.69 4.40
C ALA A 130 -8.91 -1.74 5.15
N VAL A 131 -7.98 -2.30 5.95
CA VAL A 131 -6.93 -1.53 6.64
C VAL A 131 -5.95 -0.94 5.62
N GLU A 132 -5.51 -1.73 4.66
CA GLU A 132 -4.62 -1.30 3.56
C GLU A 132 -5.27 -0.19 2.72
N ALA A 133 -6.55 -0.33 2.35
CA ALA A 133 -7.29 0.69 1.60
C ALA A 133 -7.46 1.98 2.40
N SER A 134 -7.69 1.89 3.72
CA SER A 134 -7.80 3.05 4.60
C SER A 134 -6.47 3.80 4.70
N GLY A 135 -5.36 3.09 4.82
CA GLY A 135 -4.04 3.73 4.84
C GLY A 135 -3.60 4.25 3.48
N TYR A 136 -3.97 3.57 2.39
CA TYR A 136 -3.82 4.12 1.05
C TYR A 136 -4.54 5.46 0.92
N TYR A 137 -5.77 5.57 1.43
CA TYR A 137 -6.49 6.86 1.44
C TYR A 137 -5.73 7.94 2.21
N VAL A 138 -5.15 7.62 3.36
CA VAL A 138 -4.32 8.57 4.12
C VAL A 138 -3.09 9.00 3.30
N ILE A 139 -2.39 8.05 2.69
CA ILE A 139 -1.23 8.33 1.82
C ILE A 139 -1.64 9.16 0.60
N SER A 140 -2.81 8.88 0.03
CA SER A 140 -3.33 9.44 -1.20
C SER A 140 -4.03 10.79 -1.05
N TYR A 141 -4.42 11.22 0.15
CA TYR A 141 -5.18 12.46 0.33
C TYR A 141 -4.76 13.31 1.54
N MET A 142 -4.02 12.74 2.48
CA MET A 142 -3.58 13.42 3.70
C MET A 142 -2.06 13.58 3.79
N GLY A 143 -1.29 12.90 2.93
CA GLY A 143 0.16 13.01 2.76
C GLY A 143 0.63 14.29 2.10
#